data_AF-A0A2G9SD36-F1
#
_entry.id   AF-A0A2G9SD36-F1
#
_cell.length_a   1.000
_cell.length_b   1.000
_cell.length_c   1.000
_cell.angle_alpha   90.00
_cell.angle_beta   90.00
_cell.angle_gamma   90.00
#
_symmetry.space_group_name_H-M   'P 1'
#
loop_
_entity.id
_entity.type
_entity.pdbx_description
1 polymer ?
#
loop_
_entity_poly.entity_id
_entity_poly.type
_entity_poly.pdbx_seq_one_letter_code
_entity_poly.pdbx_strand_id
1 'polypeptide(L)'
;MSTDFISTVNIYNAVRRIGTVLLVMHTLKYYYWIVNPQDRSGIIPKGLDGLRPNQKEILSLRAFLLIFIKQLVMKDYGVKEDELQAILNYLLTIHEDDNLMDVLQLLVALMSEHPSSMIPAFDQRNGLRVVYKLLASKGEGIRVQALKVLGYFLKHLSPKFSLNRLALSDLKSYSHSTAELSSNSRSHGRACYSALCGRNGCCRCVTLIPKMLRNRRSQKWSMPSSASSFIML
;
A
#
# COMPACT_ATOMS: atom_id res chain seq x y z
N MET A 1 35.60 -17.11 14.34
CA MET A 1 36.10 -15.98 15.15
C MET A 1 36.03 -14.66 14.39
N SER A 2 36.49 -14.53 13.14
CA SER A 2 36.38 -13.26 12.38
C SER A 2 35.01 -13.03 11.70
N THR A 3 34.29 -14.09 11.36
CA THR A 3 32.95 -14.03 10.75
C THR A 3 31.87 -13.54 11.72
N ASP A 4 32.02 -13.85 13.02
CA ASP A 4 31.06 -13.51 14.08
C ASP A 4 31.06 -12.01 14.40
N PHE A 5 32.20 -11.33 14.20
CA PHE A 5 32.32 -9.89 14.34
C PHE A 5 31.64 -9.15 13.18
N ILE A 6 31.84 -9.62 11.95
CA ILE A 6 31.23 -9.04 10.74
C ILE A 6 29.70 -9.17 10.79
N SER A 7 29.17 -10.31 11.24
CA SER A 7 27.72 -10.49 11.42
C SER A 7 27.17 -9.53 12.48
N THR A 8 27.87 -9.35 13.60
CA THR A 8 27.46 -8.47 14.69
C THR A 8 27.37 -7.00 14.24
N VAL A 9 28.37 -6.49 13.52
CA VAL A 9 28.36 -5.12 12.96
C VAL A 9 27.21 -4.92 11.96
N ASN A 10 26.95 -5.92 11.11
CA ASN A 10 25.84 -5.88 10.17
C ASN A 10 24.47 -5.85 10.86
N ILE A 11 24.29 -6.60 11.94
CA ILE A 11 23.07 -6.58 12.76
C ILE A 11 22.87 -5.19 13.40
N TYR A 12 23.89 -4.61 14.04
CA TYR A 12 23.78 -3.28 14.65
C TYR A 12 23.44 -2.20 13.61
N ASN A 13 24.03 -2.28 12.42
CA ASN A 13 23.75 -1.34 11.35
C ASN A 13 22.34 -1.49 10.78
N ALA A 14 21.82 -2.72 10.68
CA ALA A 14 20.44 -2.98 10.29
C ALA A 14 19.44 -2.47 11.33
N VAL A 15 19.65 -2.77 12.62
CA VAL A 15 18.77 -2.31 13.72
C VAL A 15 18.70 -0.78 13.76
N ARG A 16 19.84 -0.09 13.64
CA ARG A 16 19.87 1.38 13.58
C ARG A 16 19.11 1.93 12.37
N ARG A 17 19.18 1.24 11.22
CA ARG A 17 18.52 1.63 9.98
C ARG A 17 17.00 1.54 10.12
N ILE A 18 16.48 0.40 10.57
CA ILE A 18 15.05 0.18 10.82
C ILE A 18 14.53 1.22 11.83
N GLY A 19 15.25 1.42 12.94
CA GLY A 19 14.89 2.42 13.94
C GLY A 19 14.82 3.84 13.37
N THR A 20 15.75 4.20 12.47
CA THR A 20 15.75 5.50 11.79
C THR A 20 14.54 5.64 10.85
N VAL A 21 14.23 4.62 10.05
CA VAL A 21 13.05 4.66 9.15
C VAL A 21 11.75 4.80 9.96
N LEU A 22 11.61 4.03 11.04
CA LEU A 22 10.46 4.12 11.94
C LEU A 22 10.34 5.51 12.57
N LEU A 23 11.45 6.09 13.01
CA LEU A 23 11.47 7.43 13.57
C LEU A 23 11.02 8.48 12.55
N VAL A 24 11.54 8.43 11.32
CA VAL A 24 11.16 9.39 10.28
C VAL A 24 9.68 9.23 9.90
N MET A 25 9.17 8.00 9.81
CA MET A 25 7.75 7.75 9.56
C MET A 25 6.87 8.25 10.71
N HIS A 26 7.29 8.07 11.95
CA HIS A 26 6.60 8.65 13.11
C HIS A 26 6.62 10.19 13.02
N THR A 27 7.74 10.80 12.66
CA THR A 27 7.83 12.26 12.49
C THR A 27 6.86 12.75 11.41
N LEU A 28 6.81 12.11 10.24
CA LEU A 28 5.83 12.42 9.19
C LEU A 28 4.38 12.29 9.68
N LYS A 29 4.09 11.24 10.45
CA LYS A 29 2.75 10.92 10.95
C LYS A 29 2.22 11.96 11.95
N TYR A 30 3.05 12.36 12.92
CA TYR A 30 2.59 13.16 14.06
C TYR A 30 2.86 14.66 13.93
N TYR A 31 3.88 15.06 13.17
CA TYR A 31 4.35 16.46 13.12
C TYR A 31 4.05 17.12 11.77
N TYR A 32 4.24 16.41 10.65
CA TYR A 32 4.20 17.02 9.30
C TYR A 32 2.95 16.64 8.49
N TRP A 33 1.79 17.05 8.99
CA TRP A 33 0.49 16.93 8.32
C TRP A 33 0.02 18.26 7.72
N ILE A 34 -0.80 18.19 6.66
CA ILE A 34 -1.45 19.38 6.05
C ILE A 34 -2.77 19.68 6.75
N VAL A 35 -3.60 18.64 6.89
CA VAL A 35 -4.88 18.68 7.59
C VAL A 35 -4.72 17.92 8.90
N ASN A 36 -5.34 18.41 9.97
CA ASN A 36 -5.24 17.78 11.29
C ASN A 36 -5.74 16.31 11.19
N PRO A 37 -4.89 15.32 11.55
CA PRO A 37 -5.22 13.91 11.40
C PRO A 37 -6.14 13.36 12.49
N GLN A 38 -6.50 14.15 13.50
CA GLN A 38 -7.33 13.69 14.61
C GLN A 38 -8.71 13.20 14.15
N ASP A 39 -9.36 13.92 13.24
CA ASP A 39 -10.74 13.61 12.83
C ASP A 39 -10.85 12.36 11.95
N ARG A 40 -9.85 12.12 11.10
CA ARG A 40 -9.88 11.01 10.12
C ARG A 40 -9.12 9.78 10.60
N SER A 41 -8.04 9.97 11.35
CA SER A 41 -7.13 8.90 11.76
C SER A 41 -7.07 8.70 13.28
N GLY A 42 -7.71 9.55 14.10
CA GLY A 42 -7.63 9.49 15.56
C GLY A 42 -6.23 9.82 16.10
N ILE A 43 -5.37 10.39 15.28
CA ILE A 43 -3.98 10.69 15.63
C ILE A 43 -3.93 12.07 16.29
N ILE A 44 -3.50 12.12 17.55
CA ILE A 44 -3.26 13.38 18.24
C ILE A 44 -1.95 14.00 17.69
N PRO A 45 -2.00 15.19 17.07
CA PRO A 45 -0.81 15.88 16.59
C PRO A 45 0.22 16.14 17.68
N LYS A 46 1.50 16.19 17.28
CA LYS A 46 2.61 16.60 18.14
C LYS A 46 3.28 17.85 17.59
N GLY A 47 4.06 18.53 18.44
CA GLY A 47 4.76 19.75 18.06
C GLY A 47 3.82 20.92 17.80
N LEU A 48 2.74 21.01 18.59
CA LEU A 48 1.82 22.14 18.58
C LEU A 48 2.34 23.32 19.41
N ASP A 49 3.35 23.07 20.26
CA ASP A 49 4.00 24.10 21.05
C ASP A 49 4.94 24.93 20.16
N GLY A 50 4.69 26.23 20.06
CA GLY A 50 5.50 27.17 19.28
C GLY A 50 5.03 27.41 17.85
N LEU A 51 5.89 28.05 17.05
CA LEU A 51 5.57 28.40 15.67
C LEU A 51 5.67 27.16 14.76
N ARG A 52 4.52 26.69 14.28
CA ARG A 52 4.46 25.64 13.27
C ARG A 52 4.99 26.18 11.92
N PRO A 53 5.84 25.42 11.20
CA PRO A 53 6.21 25.75 9.84
C PRO A 53 4.98 25.96 8.95
N ASN A 54 5.09 26.85 7.97
CA ASN A 54 3.99 27.09 7.05
C ASN A 54 3.80 25.89 6.10
N GLN A 55 2.69 25.89 5.37
CA GLN A 55 2.31 24.80 4.47
C GLN A 55 3.41 24.45 3.44
N LYS A 56 4.08 25.45 2.87
CA LYS A 56 5.13 25.26 1.86
C LYS A 56 6.36 24.60 2.48
N GLU A 57 6.73 25.02 3.69
CA GLU A 57 7.84 24.42 4.46
C GLU A 57 7.51 22.97 4.85
N ILE A 58 6.28 22.69 5.30
CA ILE A 58 5.83 21.33 5.62
C ILE A 58 5.95 20.41 4.40
N LEU A 59 5.48 20.84 3.23
CA LEU A 59 5.59 20.06 1.99
C LEU A 59 7.06 19.80 1.61
N SER A 60 7.92 20.82 1.74
CA SER A 60 9.36 20.69 1.49
C SER A 60 10.02 19.68 2.44
N LEU A 61 9.76 19.79 3.74
CA LEU A 61 10.26 18.87 4.76
C LEU A 61 9.81 17.43 4.49
N ARG A 62 8.54 17.22 4.14
CA ARG A 62 8.02 15.90 3.78
C ARG A 62 8.77 15.29 2.61
N ALA A 63 9.01 16.06 1.56
CA ALA A 63 9.76 15.60 0.39
C ALA A 63 11.19 15.17 0.78
N PHE A 64 11.90 15.98 1.57
CA PHE A 64 13.25 15.64 2.03
C PHE A 64 13.28 14.38 2.90
N LEU A 65 12.34 14.24 3.84
CA LEU A 65 12.24 13.06 4.69
C LEU A 65 11.95 11.79 3.88
N LEU A 66 11.13 11.89 2.83
CA LEU A 66 10.81 10.74 1.98
C LEU A 66 11.96 10.36 1.05
N ILE A 67 12.71 11.33 0.53
CA ILE A 67 13.97 11.07 -0.18
C ILE A 67 14.94 10.37 0.76
N PHE A 68 15.06 10.84 2.00
CA PHE A 68 15.93 10.21 3.00
C PHE A 68 15.50 8.77 3.32
N ILE A 69 14.20 8.50 3.53
CA ILE A 69 13.68 7.14 3.69
C ILE A 69 14.01 6.26 2.49
N LYS A 70 13.83 6.78 1.26
CA LYS A 70 14.17 6.03 0.04
C LYS A 70 15.62 5.56 0.06
N GLN A 71 16.55 6.45 0.42
CA GLN A 71 17.97 6.10 0.52
C GLN A 71 18.25 5.04 1.59
N LEU A 72 17.55 5.11 2.74
CA LEU A 72 17.68 4.09 3.79
C LEU A 72 17.16 2.72 3.33
N VAL A 73 16.00 2.68 2.67
CA VAL A 73 15.38 1.41 2.25
C VAL A 73 16.17 0.76 1.11
N MET A 74 16.79 1.54 0.21
CA MET A 74 17.53 1.05 -0.97
C MET A 74 19.00 0.70 -0.69
N LYS A 75 19.48 0.85 0.54
CA LYS A 75 20.90 0.70 0.83
C LYS A 75 21.38 -0.76 0.67
N ASP A 76 22.51 -0.93 -0.02
CA ASP A 76 23.17 -2.21 -0.33
C ASP A 76 22.54 -3.03 -1.48
N TYR A 77 22.20 -2.37 -2.60
CA TYR A 77 21.71 -2.96 -3.87
C TYR A 77 20.31 -3.59 -3.86
N GLY A 78 19.49 -3.33 -2.85
CA GLY A 78 18.13 -3.84 -2.82
C GLY A 78 17.32 -3.40 -1.62
N VAL A 79 16.04 -3.70 -1.70
CA VAL A 79 15.03 -3.30 -0.71
C VAL A 79 15.15 -4.14 0.53
N LYS A 80 15.25 -3.47 1.68
CA LYS A 80 15.19 -4.12 2.98
C LYS A 80 13.74 -4.24 3.46
N GLU A 81 13.35 -5.46 3.79
CA GLU A 81 11.94 -5.80 4.00
C GLU A 81 11.34 -5.19 5.27
N ASP A 82 12.14 -5.05 6.33
CA ASP A 82 11.67 -4.50 7.62
C ASP A 82 11.45 -2.98 7.52
N GLU A 83 12.30 -2.28 6.78
CA GLU A 83 12.13 -0.87 6.44
C GLU A 83 10.91 -0.67 5.52
N LEU A 84 10.70 -1.57 4.56
CA LEU A 84 9.50 -1.56 3.72
C LEU A 84 8.23 -1.76 4.57
N GLN A 85 8.26 -2.61 5.59
CA GLN A 85 7.12 -2.82 6.49
C GLN A 85 6.71 -1.51 7.17
N ALA A 86 7.66 -0.65 7.56
CA ALA A 86 7.36 0.67 8.12
C ALA A 86 6.60 1.56 7.13
N ILE A 87 6.97 1.52 5.84
CA ILE A 87 6.27 2.22 4.76
C ILE A 87 4.84 1.70 4.58
N LEU A 88 4.67 0.37 4.52
CA LEU A 88 3.36 -0.25 4.35
C LEU A 88 2.44 0.02 5.55
N ASN A 89 2.98 0.01 6.78
CA ASN A 89 2.23 0.32 8.00
C ASN A 89 1.75 1.77 8.02
N TYR A 90 2.58 2.72 7.57
CA TYR A 90 2.16 4.11 7.44
C TYR A 90 0.96 4.23 6.50
N LEU A 91 1.04 3.62 5.31
CA LEU A 91 -0.04 3.62 4.31
C LEU A 91 -1.32 2.94 4.82
N LEU A 92 -1.23 1.98 5.73
CA LEU A 92 -2.39 1.34 6.36
C LEU A 92 -3.05 2.19 7.43
N THR A 93 -2.31 3.08 8.10
CA THR A 93 -2.79 3.80 9.29
C THR A 93 -3.18 5.24 9.04
N ILE A 94 -2.62 5.87 8.01
CA ILE A 94 -2.88 7.28 7.68
C ILE A 94 -4.10 7.38 6.77
N HIS A 95 -4.91 8.41 6.97
CA HIS A 95 -6.09 8.68 6.16
C HIS A 95 -6.06 10.04 5.48
N GLU A 96 -5.07 10.88 5.74
CA GLU A 96 -4.96 12.22 5.17
C GLU A 96 -4.42 12.13 3.74
N ASP A 97 -5.22 12.59 2.77
CA ASP A 97 -4.99 12.32 1.35
C ASP A 97 -3.63 12.80 0.84
N ASP A 98 -3.19 14.00 1.23
CA ASP A 98 -1.89 14.53 0.86
C ASP A 98 -0.76 13.66 1.43
N ASN A 99 -0.83 13.31 2.72
CA ASN A 99 0.16 12.48 3.41
C ASN A 99 0.21 11.07 2.82
N LEU A 100 -0.94 10.51 2.46
CA LEU A 100 -1.04 9.23 1.76
C LEU A 100 -0.42 9.30 0.37
N MET A 101 -0.72 10.34 -0.40
CA MET A 101 -0.23 10.50 -1.77
C MET A 101 1.30 10.51 -1.81
N ASP A 102 1.96 11.28 -0.95
CA ASP A 102 3.43 11.37 -0.92
C ASP A 102 4.09 10.02 -0.64
N VAL A 103 3.61 9.28 0.38
CA VAL A 103 4.15 7.96 0.73
C VAL A 103 3.80 6.91 -0.31
N LEU A 104 2.63 7.02 -0.95
CA LEU A 104 2.24 6.14 -2.05
C LEU A 104 3.11 6.39 -3.29
N GLN A 105 3.49 7.65 -3.57
CA GLN A 105 4.44 7.96 -4.62
C GLN A 105 5.83 7.40 -4.33
N LEU A 106 6.29 7.41 -3.08
CA LEU A 106 7.52 6.71 -2.68
C LEU A 106 7.42 5.21 -2.99
N LEU A 107 6.32 4.55 -2.60
CA LEU A 107 6.11 3.12 -2.90
C LEU A 107 6.11 2.83 -4.41
N VAL A 108 5.43 3.66 -5.21
CA VAL A 108 5.44 3.56 -6.68
C VAL A 108 6.86 3.70 -7.24
N ALA A 109 7.63 4.68 -6.77
CA ALA A 109 9.01 4.90 -7.20
C ALA A 109 9.87 3.66 -6.92
N LEU A 110 9.82 3.15 -5.68
CA LEU A 110 10.55 1.94 -5.28
C LEU A 110 10.20 0.74 -6.18
N MET A 111 8.91 0.47 -6.38
CA MET A 111 8.43 -0.65 -7.21
C MET A 111 8.88 -0.54 -8.66
N SER A 112 8.98 0.68 -9.19
CA SER A 112 9.36 0.96 -10.57
C SER A 112 10.86 0.89 -10.82
N GLU A 113 11.67 1.35 -9.86
CA GLU A 113 13.12 1.46 -9.98
C GLU A 113 13.84 0.16 -9.60
N HIS A 114 13.30 -0.60 -8.65
CA HIS A 114 13.94 -1.80 -8.11
C HIS A 114 13.00 -3.02 -8.03
N PRO A 115 12.31 -3.41 -9.13
CA PRO A 115 11.31 -4.47 -9.08
C PRO A 115 11.87 -5.82 -8.60
N SER A 116 13.11 -6.18 -8.95
CA SER A 116 13.70 -7.47 -8.59
C SER A 116 13.76 -7.73 -7.08
N SER A 117 13.96 -6.69 -6.27
CA SER A 117 13.95 -6.79 -4.80
C SER A 117 12.63 -6.31 -4.19
N MET A 118 11.96 -5.32 -4.78
CA MET A 118 10.70 -4.79 -4.24
C MET A 118 9.55 -5.78 -4.32
N ILE A 119 9.38 -6.47 -5.45
CA ILE A 119 8.24 -7.36 -5.66
C ILE A 119 8.19 -8.51 -4.63
N PRO A 120 9.27 -9.27 -4.41
CA PRO A 120 9.25 -10.32 -3.39
C PRO A 120 9.12 -9.76 -1.96
N ALA A 121 9.78 -8.63 -1.64
CA ALA A 121 9.65 -8.00 -0.33
C ALA A 121 8.20 -7.54 -0.06
N PHE A 122 7.57 -6.94 -1.07
CA PHE A 122 6.19 -6.46 -1.01
C PHE A 122 5.19 -7.60 -0.82
N ASP A 123 5.38 -8.73 -1.51
CA ASP A 123 4.55 -9.92 -1.35
C ASP A 123 4.68 -10.50 0.06
N GLN A 124 5.91 -10.69 0.54
CA GLN A 124 6.20 -11.24 1.87
C GLN A 124 5.61 -10.39 3.00
N ARG A 125 5.53 -9.06 2.82
CA ARG A 125 4.94 -8.12 3.79
C ARG A 125 3.44 -7.87 3.58
N ASN A 126 2.75 -8.75 2.85
CA ASN A 126 1.32 -8.65 2.58
C ASN A 126 0.90 -7.31 1.96
N GLY A 127 1.73 -6.77 1.05
CA GLY A 127 1.55 -5.46 0.45
C GLY A 127 0.22 -5.28 -0.30
N LEU A 128 -0.38 -6.36 -0.80
CA LEU A 128 -1.71 -6.32 -1.43
C LEU A 128 -2.80 -5.78 -0.49
N ARG A 129 -2.69 -6.01 0.83
CA ARG A 129 -3.62 -5.42 1.81
C ARG A 129 -3.62 -3.90 1.75
N VAL A 130 -2.44 -3.29 1.54
CA VAL A 130 -2.29 -1.84 1.38
C VAL A 130 -2.97 -1.37 0.12
N VAL A 131 -2.79 -2.09 -1.00
CA VAL A 131 -3.44 -1.78 -2.28
C VAL A 131 -4.95 -1.77 -2.12
N TYR A 132 -5.54 -2.81 -1.50
CA TYR A 132 -6.99 -2.88 -1.32
C TYR A 132 -7.55 -1.76 -0.46
N LYS A 133 -6.87 -1.38 0.64
CA LYS A 133 -7.24 -0.20 1.42
C LYS A 133 -7.26 1.05 0.53
N LEU A 134 -6.20 1.28 -0.25
CA LEU A 134 -6.06 2.50 -1.05
C LEU A 134 -7.05 2.56 -2.22
N LEU A 135 -7.44 1.40 -2.78
CA LEU A 135 -8.50 1.33 -3.80
C LEU A 135 -9.88 1.71 -3.27
N ALA A 136 -10.12 1.58 -1.96
CA ALA A 136 -11.34 2.05 -1.29
C ALA A 136 -11.31 3.56 -0.96
N SER A 137 -10.22 4.28 -1.27
CA SER A 137 -10.14 5.73 -1.04
C SER A 137 -11.14 6.50 -1.89
N LYS A 138 -11.69 7.60 -1.32
CA LYS A 138 -12.52 8.56 -2.06
C LYS A 138 -11.69 9.34 -3.10
N GLY A 139 -10.41 9.58 -2.81
CA GLY A 139 -9.49 10.31 -3.69
C GLY A 139 -9.16 9.53 -4.96
N GLU A 140 -9.55 10.07 -6.12
CA GLU A 140 -9.26 9.44 -7.42
C GLU A 140 -7.76 9.27 -7.65
N GLY A 141 -6.95 10.30 -7.37
CA GLY A 141 -5.50 10.22 -7.50
C GLY A 141 -4.89 9.06 -6.71
N ILE A 142 -5.35 8.84 -5.47
CA ILE A 142 -4.88 7.74 -4.61
C ILE A 142 -5.21 6.39 -5.25
N ARG A 143 -6.46 6.22 -5.72
CA ARG A 143 -6.88 4.98 -6.42
C ARG A 143 -6.04 4.71 -7.67
N VAL A 144 -5.75 5.75 -8.46
CA VAL A 144 -4.91 5.64 -9.66
C VAL A 144 -3.49 5.19 -9.31
N GLN A 145 -2.87 5.77 -8.28
CA GLN A 145 -1.54 5.36 -7.85
C GLN A 145 -1.53 3.95 -7.25
N ALA A 146 -2.57 3.56 -6.50
CA ALA A 146 -2.73 2.19 -6.00
C ALA A 146 -2.83 1.16 -7.14
N LEU A 147 -3.56 1.50 -8.22
CA LEU A 147 -3.60 0.67 -9.42
C LEU A 147 -2.23 0.57 -10.11
N LYS A 148 -1.41 1.63 -10.09
CA LYS A 148 -0.03 1.53 -10.58
C LYS A 148 0.80 0.57 -9.75
N VAL A 149 0.73 0.63 -8.42
CA VAL A 149 1.42 -0.33 -7.53
C VAL A 149 0.99 -1.75 -7.87
N LEU A 150 -0.32 -2.00 -8.01
CA LEU A 150 -0.85 -3.29 -8.42
C LEU A 150 -0.35 -3.71 -9.80
N GLY A 151 -0.32 -2.79 -10.76
CA GLY A 151 0.20 -3.03 -12.10
C GLY A 151 1.68 -3.43 -12.11
N TYR A 152 2.52 -2.72 -11.35
CA TYR A 152 3.93 -3.09 -11.16
C TYR A 152 4.07 -4.47 -10.55
N PHE A 153 3.25 -4.80 -9.54
CA PHE A 153 3.26 -6.10 -8.90
C PHE A 153 2.90 -7.22 -9.90
N LEU A 154 1.77 -7.10 -10.57
CA LEU A 154 1.29 -8.12 -11.51
C LEU A 154 2.21 -8.31 -12.72
N LYS A 155 2.86 -7.24 -13.20
CA LYS A 155 3.79 -7.29 -14.33
C LYS A 155 4.97 -8.25 -14.08
N HIS A 156 5.39 -8.40 -12.82
CA HIS A 156 6.56 -9.19 -12.43
C HIS A 156 6.20 -10.54 -11.81
N LEU A 157 4.92 -10.89 -11.74
CA LEU A 157 4.49 -12.22 -11.34
C LEU A 157 4.48 -13.18 -12.54
N SER A 158 4.93 -14.41 -12.32
CA SER A 158 4.77 -15.50 -13.28
C SER A 158 3.28 -15.74 -13.55
N PRO A 159 2.84 -15.90 -14.82
CA PRO A 159 1.42 -15.97 -15.20
C PRO A 159 0.59 -17.03 -14.46
N LYS A 160 1.22 -18.15 -14.07
CA LYS A 160 0.57 -19.24 -13.30
C LYS A 160 0.27 -18.85 -11.85
N PHE A 161 1.06 -17.97 -11.24
CA PHE A 161 0.93 -17.56 -9.84
C PHE A 161 -0.04 -16.38 -9.66
N SER A 162 -0.17 -15.51 -10.68
CA SER A 162 -1.05 -14.33 -10.63
C SER A 162 -2.54 -14.69 -10.50
N LEU A 163 -2.99 -15.76 -11.17
CA LEU A 163 -4.39 -16.20 -11.17
C LEU A 163 -4.81 -16.86 -9.86
N ASN A 164 -3.98 -17.76 -9.32
CA ASN A 164 -4.30 -18.47 -8.08
C ASN A 164 -4.25 -17.56 -6.85
N ARG A 165 -3.32 -16.60 -6.82
CA ARG A 165 -3.11 -15.75 -5.64
C ARG A 165 -4.20 -14.67 -5.50
N LEU A 166 -4.57 -14.00 -6.59
CA LEU A 166 -5.74 -13.10 -6.60
C LEU A 166 -7.06 -13.83 -6.29
N ALA A 167 -7.14 -15.14 -6.55
CA ALA A 167 -8.33 -15.94 -6.28
C ALA A 167 -8.39 -16.48 -4.85
N LEU A 168 -7.25 -16.84 -4.23
CA LEU A 168 -7.21 -17.48 -2.91
C LEU A 168 -7.19 -16.50 -1.72
N SER A 169 -6.63 -15.30 -1.86
CA SER A 169 -6.53 -14.36 -0.71
C SER A 169 -7.66 -13.34 -0.61
N ASP A 170 -8.44 -13.11 -1.67
CA ASP A 170 -9.20 -11.85 -1.79
C ASP A 170 -10.73 -11.98 -1.63
N LEU A 171 -11.31 -13.18 -1.66
CA LEU A 171 -12.77 -13.34 -1.51
C LEU A 171 -13.30 -13.21 -0.06
N LYS A 172 -12.45 -13.41 0.95
CA LYS A 172 -12.84 -13.27 2.37
C LYS A 172 -12.71 -11.85 2.91
N SER A 173 -11.77 -11.06 2.39
CA SER A 173 -11.50 -9.69 2.85
C SER A 173 -12.32 -8.64 2.10
N TYR A 174 -12.65 -8.90 0.82
CA TYR A 174 -13.41 -7.97 -0.02
C TYR A 174 -14.93 -8.00 0.25
N SER A 175 -15.45 -9.12 0.76
CA SER A 175 -16.88 -9.30 1.06
C SER A 175 -17.37 -8.52 2.27
N HIS A 176 -16.48 -8.09 3.17
CA HIS A 176 -16.86 -7.37 4.39
C HIS A 176 -16.95 -5.84 4.23
N SER A 177 -16.40 -5.27 3.14
CA SER A 177 -16.28 -3.82 2.97
C SER A 177 -17.06 -3.22 1.78
N THR A 178 -17.83 -4.01 1.02
CA THR A 178 -18.42 -3.59 -0.27
C THR A 178 -19.95 -3.50 -0.31
N ALA A 179 -20.54 -2.88 0.72
CA ALA A 179 -21.94 -2.46 0.66
C ALA A 179 -22.18 -1.13 -0.10
N GLU A 180 -21.16 -0.33 -0.43
CA GLU A 180 -21.36 1.08 -0.88
C GLU A 180 -20.74 1.51 -2.23
N LEU A 181 -20.19 0.61 -3.05
CA LEU A 181 -19.69 0.99 -4.39
C LEU A 181 -20.69 0.67 -5.51
N SER A 182 -21.74 1.48 -5.62
CA SER A 182 -22.55 1.58 -6.83
C SER A 182 -23.09 2.99 -7.07
N SER A 183 -22.21 3.90 -7.48
CA SER A 183 -22.60 5.07 -8.29
C SER A 183 -21.36 5.75 -8.88
N ASN A 184 -21.41 6.03 -10.18
CA ASN A 184 -20.45 6.77 -11.02
C ASN A 184 -19.15 6.06 -11.45
N SER A 185 -18.70 6.06 -12.71
CA SER A 185 -19.27 6.25 -14.06
C SER A 185 -18.04 6.36 -14.98
N ARG A 186 -17.89 5.52 -16.03
CA ARG A 186 -17.03 5.63 -17.25
C ARG A 186 -15.59 6.23 -17.23
N SER A 187 -15.21 7.19 -16.38
CA SER A 187 -13.86 7.75 -16.18
C SER A 187 -12.91 6.78 -15.49
N HIS A 188 -13.38 6.01 -14.49
CA HIS A 188 -12.61 4.94 -13.82
C HIS A 188 -11.98 3.94 -14.78
N GLY A 189 -12.68 3.63 -15.88
CA GLY A 189 -12.17 2.74 -16.91
C GLY A 189 -10.92 3.31 -17.57
N ARG A 190 -10.94 4.56 -18.02
CA ARG A 190 -9.81 5.16 -18.74
C ARG A 190 -8.56 5.32 -17.86
N ALA A 191 -8.74 5.69 -16.59
CA ALA A 191 -7.64 5.77 -15.64
C ALA A 191 -7.04 4.40 -15.32
N CYS A 192 -7.87 3.35 -15.16
CA CYS A 192 -7.41 1.95 -15.09
C CYS A 192 -6.60 1.56 -16.32
N TYR A 193 -7.12 1.81 -17.52
CA TYR A 193 -6.45 1.44 -18.78
C TYR A 193 -5.09 2.15 -18.93
N SER A 194 -5.00 3.45 -18.65
CA SER A 194 -3.74 4.19 -18.74
C SER A 194 -2.74 3.85 -17.63
N ALA A 195 -3.18 3.46 -16.44
CA ALA A 195 -2.31 3.06 -15.34
C ALA A 195 -1.72 1.66 -15.54
N LEU A 196 -2.48 0.76 -16.17
CA LEU A 196 -2.10 -0.63 -16.43
C LEU A 196 -1.32 -0.78 -17.75
N CYS A 197 -1.60 0.06 -18.74
CA CYS A 197 -0.88 0.11 -20.01
C CYS A 197 -0.02 1.38 -20.05
N GLY A 198 1.22 1.30 -19.57
CA GLY A 198 2.22 2.35 -19.85
C GLY A 198 2.43 2.55 -21.35
N ARG A 199 3.09 3.66 -21.75
CA ARG A 199 3.30 4.14 -23.14
C ARG A 199 3.77 3.11 -24.17
N ASN A 200 4.24 1.93 -23.75
CA ASN A 200 4.74 0.85 -24.62
C ASN A 200 3.80 -0.38 -24.72
N GLY A 201 2.49 -0.23 -24.50
CA GLY A 201 1.49 -1.15 -25.08
C GLY A 201 1.51 -2.62 -24.63
N CYS A 202 1.87 -2.93 -23.38
CA CYS A 202 1.76 -4.31 -22.89
C CYS A 202 0.35 -4.61 -22.31
N CYS A 203 -0.63 -4.80 -23.20
CA CYS A 203 -2.02 -5.14 -22.86
C CYS A 203 -2.20 -6.61 -22.39
N ARG A 204 -1.38 -7.14 -21.48
CA ARG A 204 -1.59 -8.51 -20.94
C ARG A 204 -2.20 -8.58 -19.54
N CYS A 205 -2.25 -7.48 -18.77
CA CYS A 205 -2.85 -7.45 -17.43
C CYS A 205 -4.35 -7.06 -17.39
N VAL A 206 -4.92 -6.58 -18.50
CA VAL A 206 -6.24 -5.92 -18.51
C VAL A 206 -7.42 -6.90 -18.37
N THR A 207 -7.22 -8.21 -18.55
CA THR A 207 -8.31 -9.20 -18.47
C THR A 207 -8.66 -9.66 -17.04
N LEU A 208 -7.81 -9.39 -16.04
CA LEU A 208 -8.03 -9.83 -14.65
C LEU A 208 -8.86 -8.83 -13.81
N ILE A 209 -8.72 -7.52 -14.06
CA ILE A 209 -9.32 -6.47 -13.24
C ILE A 209 -10.84 -6.29 -13.49
N PRO A 210 -11.36 -6.40 -14.73
CA PRO A 210 -12.80 -6.32 -14.97
C PRO A 210 -13.59 -7.51 -14.40
N LYS A 211 -12.97 -8.69 -14.20
CA LYS A 211 -13.66 -9.86 -13.61
C LYS A 211 -13.85 -9.74 -12.11
N MET A 212 -12.91 -9.08 -11.41
CA MET A 212 -13.02 -8.76 -9.98
C MET A 212 -14.13 -7.74 -9.69
N LEU A 213 -14.38 -6.79 -10.61
CA LEU A 213 -15.39 -5.74 -10.46
C LEU A 213 -16.79 -6.11 -11.00
N ARG A 214 -16.96 -7.26 -11.66
CA ARG A 214 -18.18 -7.59 -12.44
C ARG A 214 -18.90 -8.86 -11.96
N ASN A 215 -18.73 -9.29 -10.71
CA ASN A 215 -19.47 -10.45 -10.20
C ASN A 215 -20.55 -10.06 -9.19
N ARG A 216 -21.70 -9.58 -9.68
CA ARG A 216 -22.91 -9.37 -8.85
C ARG A 216 -24.24 -9.67 -9.57
N ARG A 217 -24.26 -10.55 -10.58
CA ARG A 217 -25.53 -10.90 -11.28
C ARG A 217 -25.84 -12.39 -11.45
N SER A 218 -25.05 -13.32 -10.90
CA SER A 218 -25.29 -14.76 -11.16
C SER A 218 -25.26 -15.68 -9.95
N GLN A 219 -25.71 -15.23 -8.77
CA GLN A 219 -26.09 -16.17 -7.70
C GLN A 219 -27.52 -15.87 -7.23
N LYS A 220 -28.49 -16.49 -7.90
CA LYS A 220 -29.77 -16.85 -7.28
C LYS A 220 -29.44 -17.91 -6.24
N TRP A 221 -29.65 -17.60 -4.97
CA TRP A 221 -29.55 -18.57 -3.89
C TRP A 221 -30.88 -19.32 -3.78
N SER A 222 -30.89 -20.60 -4.15
CA SER A 222 -31.91 -21.56 -3.73
C SER A 222 -31.52 -22.12 -2.36
N MET A 223 -32.39 -21.97 -1.36
CA MET A 223 -32.19 -22.55 -0.04
C MET A 223 -32.36 -24.08 -0.08
N PRO A 224 -31.51 -24.86 0.62
CA PRO A 224 -31.87 -26.19 1.05
C PRO A 224 -32.45 -26.16 2.47
N SER A 225 -33.65 -26.70 2.59
CA SER A 225 -34.32 -27.03 3.84
C SER A 225 -33.70 -28.28 4.47
N SER A 226 -33.21 -28.19 5.69
CA SER A 226 -33.45 -29.20 6.74
C SER A 226 -32.84 -28.74 8.08
N ALA A 227 -33.72 -28.73 9.07
CA ALA A 227 -33.44 -28.63 10.50
C ALA A 227 -32.69 -29.91 10.97
N SER A 228 -31.97 -29.97 12.10
CA SER A 228 -32.42 -29.70 13.46
C SER A 228 -31.25 -29.90 14.45
N SER A 229 -31.32 -29.19 15.58
CA SER A 229 -30.72 -29.50 16.90
C SER A 229 -29.19 -29.29 17.04
N PHE A 230 -28.61 -28.72 18.10
CA PHE A 230 -28.97 -28.65 19.53
C PHE A 230 -28.27 -27.42 20.18
N ILE A 231 -28.96 -26.70 21.08
CA ILE A 231 -28.36 -25.83 22.11
C ILE A 231 -28.63 -26.48 23.47
N MET A 232 -27.59 -26.71 24.28
CA MET A 232 -27.54 -26.48 25.74
C MET A 232 -26.29 -27.15 26.33
N LEU A 233 -25.28 -26.33 26.66
CA LEU A 233 -24.62 -26.17 27.97
C LEU A 233 -23.46 -25.18 27.82
#